data_AF-A0A1H5VW55-F1
#
_entry.id   AF-A0A1H5VW55-F1
#
_cell.length_a   1.000
_cell.length_b   1.000
_cell.length_c   1.000
_cell.angle_alpha   90.00
_cell.angle_beta   90.00
_cell.angle_gamma   90.00
#
_symmetry.space_group_name_H-M   'P 1'
#
loop_
_entity.id
_entity.type
_entity.pdbx_description
1 polymer ?
#
loop_
_entity_poly.entity_id
_entity_poly.type
_entity_poly.pdbx_seq_one_letter_code
_entity_poly.pdbx_strand_id
1 'polypeptide(L)' 'MTQQIMKAMTKSELAYKAGVSVDTLREWLKPHAEQLEAMGLKANARVLPPNVVMFLAEKYCIDIDD' A
#
# COMPACT_ATOMS: atom_id res chain seq x y z
N MET A 1 13.34 -6.99 -16.47
CA MET A 1 12.32 -6.55 -15.49
C MET A 1 12.75 -5.19 -15.00
N THR A 2 12.17 -4.13 -15.57
CA THR A 2 12.41 -2.75 -15.15
C THR A 2 11.96 -2.63 -13.70
N GLN A 3 12.89 -2.32 -12.80
CA GLN A 3 12.57 -1.85 -11.45
C GLN A 3 11.76 -0.57 -11.61
N GLN A 4 10.43 -0.66 -11.60
CA GLN A 4 9.63 0.52 -11.32
C GLN A 4 10.00 0.97 -9.91
N ILE A 5 10.59 2.16 -9.81
CA ILE A 5 10.79 2.82 -8.51
C ILE A 5 9.39 3.27 -8.08
N MET A 6 8.67 2.37 -7.42
CA MET A 6 7.35 2.67 -6.85
C MET A 6 7.47 3.94 -5.98
N LYS A 7 6.60 4.92 -6.22
CA LYS A 7 6.58 6.14 -5.40
C LYS A 7 5.95 5.84 -4.05
N ALA A 8 6.37 6.59 -3.02
CA ALA A 8 5.63 6.61 -1.77
C ALA A 8 4.24 7.20 -2.02
N MET A 9 3.18 6.58 -1.49
CA MET A 9 1.81 7.04 -1.69
C MET A 9 1.09 7.13 -0.35
N THR A 10 0.17 8.06 -0.20
CA THR A 10 -0.76 8.07 0.92
C THR A 10 -1.71 6.88 0.85
N LYS A 11 -2.27 6.49 1.99
CA LYS A 11 -3.34 5.48 2.04
C LYS A 11 -4.54 5.88 1.16
N SER A 12 -4.83 7.17 1.05
CA SER A 12 -5.91 7.69 0.22
C SER A 12 -5.65 7.50 -1.27
N GLU A 13 -4.43 7.79 -1.73
CA GLU A 13 -4.06 7.60 -3.14
C GLU A 13 -4.06 6.12 -3.53
N LEU A 14 -3.54 5.24 -2.67
CA LEU A 14 -3.57 3.81 -2.93
C LEU A 14 -5.02 3.27 -2.95
N ALA A 15 -5.87 3.72 -2.02
CA ALA A 15 -7.28 3.34 -1.99
C ALA A 15 -8.01 3.80 -3.26
N TYR A 16 -7.73 5.02 -3.72
CA TYR A 16 -8.27 5.55 -4.97
C TYR A 16 -7.88 4.69 -6.18
N LYS A 17 -6.59 4.35 -6.31
CA LYS A 17 -6.11 3.46 -7.39
C LYS A 17 -6.72 2.06 -7.31
N ALA A 18 -6.93 1.56 -6.10
CA ALA A 18 -7.60 0.27 -5.88
C ALA A 18 -9.13 0.31 -6.08
N GLY A 19 -9.72 1.48 -6.33
CA GLY A 19 -11.17 1.63 -6.49
C GLY A 19 -11.96 1.37 -5.19
N VAL A 20 -11.33 1.53 -4.03
CA VAL A 20 -11.95 1.27 -2.72
C VAL A 20 -11.89 2.49 -1.80
N SER A 21 -12.67 2.47 -0.73
CA SER A 21 -12.56 3.47 0.33
C SER A 21 -11.29 3.25 1.16
N VAL A 22 -10.80 4.30 1.82
CA VAL A 22 -9.65 4.21 2.74
C VAL A 22 -9.92 3.25 3.89
N ASP A 23 -11.17 3.16 4.36
CA ASP A 23 -11.55 2.24 5.42
C ASP A 23 -11.53 0.79 4.94
N THR A 24 -12.00 0.50 3.73
CA THR A 24 -11.83 -0.83 3.11
C THR A 24 -10.36 -1.20 2.98
N LEU A 25 -9.52 -0.27 2.50
CA LEU A 25 -8.08 -0.49 2.45
C LEU A 25 -7.51 -0.79 3.85
N ARG A 26 -7.93 -0.07 4.90
CA ARG A 26 -7.49 -0.35 6.29
C ARG A 26 -7.87 -1.75 6.75
N GLU A 27 -9.08 -2.21 6.44
CA GLU A 27 -9.50 -3.59 6.73
C GLU A 27 -8.60 -4.62 6.04
N TRP A 28 -8.17 -4.34 4.80
CA TRP A 28 -7.23 -5.20 4.07
C TRP A 28 -5.84 -5.24 4.72
N LEU A 29 -5.40 -4.15 5.34
CA LEU A 29 -4.10 -4.10 6.02
C LEU A 29 -4.07 -4.86 7.36
N LYS A 30 -5.22 -4.99 8.05
CA LYS A 30 -5.30 -5.65 9.38
C LYS A 30 -4.69 -7.06 9.41
N PRO A 31 -5.03 -8.00 8.50
CA PRO A 31 -4.44 -9.35 8.51
C PRO A 31 -2.94 -9.38 8.20
N HIS A 32 -2.37 -8.26 7.74
CA HIS A 32 -0.96 -8.15 7.38
C HIS A 32 -0.20 -7.17 8.29
N ALA A 33 -0.80 -6.71 9.40
CA ALA A 33 -0.24 -5.66 10.24
C ALA A 33 1.20 -5.95 10.70
N GLU A 34 1.46 -7.16 11.19
CA GLU A 34 2.81 -7.58 11.64
C GLU A 34 3.84 -7.57 10.49
N GLN A 35 3.43 -8.05 9.31
CA GLN A 35 4.30 -8.06 8.12
C GLN A 35 4.58 -6.65 7.63
N LEU A 36 3.58 -5.78 7.64
CA LEU A 36 3.71 -4.38 7.25
C LEU A 36 4.59 -3.61 8.23
N GLU A 37 4.48 -3.88 9.53
CA GLU A 37 5.36 -3.31 10.55
C GLU A 37 6.81 -3.75 10.37
N ALA A 38 7.05 -5.03 10.07
CA ALA A 38 8.38 -5.54 9.74
C ALA A 38 8.98 -4.91 8.48
N MET A 39 8.13 -4.47 7.54
CA MET A 39 8.53 -3.69 6.35
C MET A 39 8.77 -2.20 6.63
N GLY A 40 8.57 -1.75 7.87
CA GLY A 40 8.79 -0.37 8.32
C GLY A 40 7.53 0.51 8.31
N LEU A 41 6.34 -0.06 8.11
CA LEU A 41 5.09 0.70 8.20
C LEU A 41 4.69 0.91 9.66
N LYS A 42 4.74 2.16 10.13
CA LYS A 42 4.20 2.51 11.46
C LYS A 42 2.67 2.41 11.45
N ALA A 43 2.06 1.98 12.56
CA ALA A 43 0.60 1.84 12.69
C ALA A 43 -0.18 3.11 12.26
N ASN A 44 0.35 4.30 12.63
CA ASN A 44 -0.24 5.60 12.31
C ASN A 44 0.37 6.27 11.07
N ALA A 45 1.10 5.53 10.24
CA ALA A 45 1.65 6.08 9.02
C ALA A 45 0.53 6.55 8.08
N ARG A 46 0.63 7.81 7.66
CA ARG A 46 -0.25 8.42 6.66
C ARG A 46 0.22 8.12 5.24
N VAL A 47 1.54 7.99 5.08
CA VAL A 47 2.24 7.66 3.84
C VAL A 47 2.76 6.23 3.91
N LEU A 48 2.47 5.47 2.88
CA LEU A 48 2.95 4.11 2.64
C LEU A 48 4.32 4.21 1.94
N PRO A 49 5.36 3.60 2.51
CA PRO A 49 6.66 3.51 1.86
C PRO A 49 6.58 2.73 0.52
N PRO A 50 7.48 3.00 -0.45
CA PRO A 50 7.52 2.33 -1.76
C PRO A 50 7.40 0.80 -1.73
N ASN A 51 8.15 0.15 -0.84
CA ASN A 51 8.15 -1.30 -0.67
C ASN A 51 6.79 -1.84 -0.20
N VAL A 52 6.09 -1.07 0.66
CA VAL A 52 4.74 -1.42 1.12
C VAL A 52 3.72 -1.21 0.01
N VAL A 53 3.81 -0.12 -0.74
CA VAL A 53 2.95 0.14 -1.90
C VAL A 53 3.08 -0.99 -2.91
N MET A 54 4.31 -1.41 -3.24
CA MET A 54 4.58 -2.52 -4.15
C MET A 54 3.95 -3.83 -3.65
N PHE A 55 4.18 -4.19 -2.39
CA PHE A 55 3.59 -5.39 -1.80
C PHE A 55 2.06 -5.40 -1.91
N LEU A 56 1.41 -4.29 -1.58
CA LEU A 56 -0.04 -4.18 -1.65
C LEU A 56 -0.55 -4.21 -3.10
N ALA A 57 0.17 -3.58 -4.04
CA ALA A 57 -0.17 -3.60 -5.44
C ALA A 57 -0.16 -5.01 -6.02
N GLU A 58 0.89 -5.78 -5.74
CA GLU A 58 1.00 -7.18 -6.15
C GLU A 58 -0.05 -8.06 -5.45
N LYS A 59 -0.27 -7.86 -4.15
CA LYS A 59 -1.21 -8.65 -3.35
C LYS A 59 -2.67 -8.50 -3.80
N TYR A 60 -3.08 -7.27 -4.12
CA TYR A 60 -4.47 -6.92 -4.43
C TYR A 60 -4.69 -6.60 -5.92
N CYS A 61 -3.68 -6.86 -6.77
CA CYS A 61 -3.70 -6.54 -8.20
C CYS A 61 -4.11 -5.08 -8.47
N ILE A 62 -3.56 -4.14 -7.69
CA ILE A 62 -3.85 -2.72 -7.85
C ILE A 62 -2.99 -2.20 -8.99
N ASP A 63 -3.64 -1.60 -9.99
CA ASP A 63 -2.91 -0.93 -11.07
C ASP A 63 -2.36 0.40 -10.57
N ILE A 64 -1.03 0.51 -10.56
CA ILE A 64 -0.32 1.72 -10.13
C ILE A 64 0.37 2.30 -11.35
N ASP A 65 -0.39 3.02 -12.17
CA ASP A 65 0.19 3.88 -13.21
C ASP A 65 1.00 5.03 -12.59
N ASP A 66 2.10 5.43 -13.24
CA ASP A 66 3.06 6.45 -12.74
C ASP A 66 2.50 7.88 -12.61
#